data_AF-A0A2E6QSB4-F1
#
_entry.id   AF-A0A2E6QSB4-F1
#
_cell.length_a   1.000
_cell.length_b   1.000
_cell.length_c   1.000
_cell.angle_alpha   90.00
_cell.angle_beta   90.00
_cell.angle_gamma   90.00
#
_symmetry.space_group_name_H-M   'P 1'
#
loop_
_entity.id
_entity.type
_entity.pdbx_description
1 polymer ?
#
loop_
_entity_poly.entity_id
_entity_poly.type
_entity_poly.pdbx_seq_one_letter_code
_entity_poly.pdbx_strand_id
1 'polypeptide(L)' 'LFGKDYNPSQEFSEYYTYFRVLETDDEYFDYYRKRHAHWKMYGLSLPDSVLKSIYYKNALKLFPKIDKNIIK' A
#
# COMPACT_ATOMS: atom_id res chain seq x y z
N LEU A 1 7.90 -2.96 -4.54
CA LEU A 1 7.28 -3.63 -3.38
C LEU A 1 6.68 -2.57 -2.49
N PHE A 2 5.58 -2.88 -1.81
CA PHE A 2 5.02 -2.05 -0.74
C PHE A 2 5.05 -2.82 0.57
N GLY A 3 5.30 -2.11 1.66
CA GLY A 3 5.34 -2.65 3.01
C GLY A 3 5.67 -1.53 3.99
N LYS A 4 5.23 -1.69 5.24
CA LYS A 4 5.55 -0.77 6.33
C LYS A 4 6.62 -1.41 7.20
N ASP A 5 7.65 -0.65 7.55
CA ASP A 5 8.64 -1.04 8.54
C ASP A 5 8.06 -0.88 9.95
N TYR A 6 7.06 -1.71 10.28
CA TYR A 6 6.32 -1.64 11.53
C TYR A 6 5.64 -2.96 11.86
N ASN A 7 5.38 -3.18 13.16
CA ASN A 7 4.72 -4.39 13.62
C ASN A 7 3.25 -4.43 13.15
N PRO A 8 2.84 -5.39 12.31
CA PRO A 8 1.47 -5.51 11.82
C PRO A 8 0.45 -5.83 12.92
N SER A 9 0.88 -6.30 14.10
CA SER A 9 -0.02 -6.59 15.21
C SER A 9 -0.61 -5.36 15.89
N GLN A 10 -0.12 -4.16 15.57
CA GLN A 10 -0.47 -2.95 16.30
C GLN A 10 -1.52 -2.05 15.63
N GLU A 11 -1.90 -2.25 14.37
CA GLU A 11 -3.17 -1.78 13.76
C GLU A 11 -3.17 -1.97 12.22
N PHE A 12 -4.01 -2.88 11.71
CA PHE A 12 -4.19 -3.09 10.25
C PHE A 12 -4.87 -1.88 9.57
N SER A 13 -5.67 -1.11 10.33
CA SER A 13 -6.37 0.09 9.87
C SER A 13 -5.45 1.15 9.29
N GLU A 14 -4.18 1.20 9.71
CA GLU A 14 -3.22 2.14 9.16
C GLU A 14 -2.96 1.94 7.66
N TYR A 15 -3.09 0.70 7.17
CA TYR A 15 -2.92 0.38 5.75
C TYR A 15 -4.00 1.00 4.86
N TYR A 16 -5.19 1.29 5.40
CA TYR A 16 -6.30 1.86 4.62
C TYR A 16 -5.97 3.23 4.04
N THR A 17 -5.19 4.05 4.75
CA THR A 17 -4.77 5.35 4.21
C THR A 17 -3.84 5.15 3.00
N TYR A 18 -2.96 4.14 3.03
CA TYR A 18 -2.08 3.84 1.91
C TYR A 18 -2.83 3.24 0.74
N PHE A 19 -3.78 2.33 0.98
CA PHE A 19 -4.63 1.79 -0.09
C PHE A 19 -5.46 2.90 -0.73
N ARG A 20 -6.02 3.82 0.06
CA ARG A 20 -6.71 5.00 -0.46
C ARG A 20 -5.82 5.84 -1.35
N VAL A 21 -4.58 6.14 -0.94
CA VAL A 21 -3.61 6.87 -1.77
C VAL A 21 -3.31 6.13 -3.08
N LEU A 22 -3.18 4.80 -3.07
CA LEU A 22 -2.78 4.05 -4.26
C LEU A 22 -3.93 3.78 -5.23
N GLU A 23 -5.12 3.49 -4.70
CA GLU A 23 -6.22 2.87 -5.47
C GLU A 23 -7.28 3.86 -5.90
N THR A 24 -7.49 4.96 -5.18
CA THR A 24 -8.59 5.90 -5.47
C THR A 24 -8.08 7.17 -6.15
N ASP A 25 -9.00 7.93 -6.73
CA ASP A 25 -8.82 9.29 -7.23
C ASP A 25 -9.22 10.35 -6.19
N ASP A 26 -9.39 9.96 -4.92
CA ASP A 26 -9.82 10.87 -3.86
C ASP A 26 -8.79 11.98 -3.61
N GLU A 27 -9.25 13.22 -3.55
CA GLU A 27 -8.39 14.36 -3.27
C GLU A 27 -8.58 14.90 -1.84
N TYR A 28 -7.52 15.53 -1.31
CA TYR A 28 -7.58 16.38 -0.13
C TYR A 28 -8.07 15.69 1.17
N PHE A 29 -7.59 14.48 1.48
CA PHE A 29 -7.98 13.76 2.71
C PHE A 29 -6.92 13.77 3.81
N ASP A 30 -7.35 13.49 5.04
CA ASP A 30 -6.48 13.48 6.22
C ASP A 30 -5.60 12.23 6.29
N TYR A 31 -4.37 12.42 6.75
CA TYR A 31 -3.50 11.32 7.16
C TYR A 31 -3.91 10.81 8.54
N TYR A 32 -3.83 9.50 8.76
CA TYR A 32 -4.27 8.87 10.00
C TYR A 32 -3.44 9.29 11.24
N ARG A 33 -2.21 9.79 11.08
CA ARG A 33 -1.38 10.32 12.19
C ARG A 33 -1.25 11.84 12.16
N LYS A 34 -1.70 12.51 13.22
CA LYS A 34 -1.63 13.97 13.36
C LYS A 34 -0.21 14.57 13.37
N ARG A 35 0.82 13.77 13.69
CA ARG A 35 2.21 14.26 13.82
C ARG A 35 3.09 14.02 12.60
N HIS A 36 2.69 13.16 11.66
CA HIS A 36 3.59 12.66 10.60
C HIS A 36 3.33 13.27 9.23
N ALA A 37 2.14 13.82 8.98
CA ALA A 37 1.85 14.53 7.75
C ALA A 37 1.18 15.86 8.11
N HIS A 38 1.81 16.96 7.69
CA HIS A 38 1.23 18.30 7.80
C HIS A 38 0.39 18.67 6.57
N TRP A 39 0.37 17.80 5.55
CA TRP A 39 -0.31 18.02 4.29
C TRP A 39 -1.44 17.01 4.11
N LYS A 40 -2.45 17.44 3.36
CA LYS A 40 -3.51 16.55 2.88
C LYS A 40 -2.92 15.57 1.87
N MET A 41 -3.49 14.38 1.88
CA MET A 41 -3.14 13.29 0.99
C MET A 41 -4.03 13.32 -0.25
N TYR A 42 -3.53 12.72 -1.33
CA TYR A 42 -4.20 12.61 -2.62
C TYR A 42 -4.06 11.20 -3.15
N GLY A 43 -5.14 10.72 -3.76
CA GLY A 43 -5.22 9.48 -4.49
C GLY A 43 -4.47 9.56 -5.82
N LEU A 44 -3.86 8.46 -6.21
CA LEU A 44 -3.10 8.30 -7.44
C LEU A 44 -3.88 7.58 -8.52
N SER A 45 -4.99 6.91 -8.16
CA SER A 45 -5.81 6.07 -9.03
C SER A 45 -4.96 5.15 -9.92
N LEU A 46 -4.03 4.41 -9.31
CA LEU A 46 -3.06 3.61 -10.06
C LEU A 46 -3.77 2.51 -10.86
N PRO A 47 -3.34 2.24 -12.11
CA PRO A 47 -3.87 1.13 -12.87
C PRO A 47 -3.60 -0.22 -12.18
N ASP A 48 -4.52 -1.17 -12.36
CA ASP A 48 -4.43 -2.53 -11.81
C ASP A 48 -3.09 -3.22 -12.12
N SER A 49 -2.52 -3.00 -13.30
CA SER A 49 -1.21 -3.55 -13.68
C SER A 49 -0.08 -3.07 -12.76
N VAL A 50 -0.14 -1.81 -12.32
CA VAL A 50 0.82 -1.18 -11.41
C VAL A 50 0.56 -1.66 -9.98
N LEU A 51 -0.69 -1.67 -9.53
CA LEU A 51 -1.08 -2.16 -8.21
C LEU A 51 -0.60 -3.61 -7.99
N LYS A 52 -0.88 -4.51 -8.93
CA LYS A 52 -0.40 -5.90 -8.89
C LYS A 52 1.13 -5.98 -8.81
N SER A 53 1.83 -5.08 -9.47
CA SER A 53 3.29 -5.01 -9.42
C SER A 53 3.80 -4.58 -8.05
N ILE A 54 3.17 -3.57 -7.45
CA ILE A 54 3.51 -3.06 -6.12
C ILE A 54 3.21 -4.11 -5.04
N TYR A 55 2.03 -4.73 -5.10
CA TYR A 55 1.53 -5.66 -4.09
C TYR A 55 2.21 -7.01 -4.11
N TYR A 56 2.53 -7.57 -5.30
CA TYR A 56 3.12 -8.90 -5.30
C TYR A 56 4.05 -9.27 -6.45
N LYS A 57 3.82 -8.81 -7.69
CA LYS A 57 4.64 -9.33 -8.82
C LYS A 57 6.12 -8.97 -8.65
N ASN A 58 6.41 -7.79 -8.12
CA ASN A 58 7.79 -7.40 -7.79
C ASN A 58 8.38 -8.27 -6.68
N ALA A 59 7.58 -8.66 -5.67
CA ALA A 59 8.01 -9.54 -4.59
C ALA A 59 8.37 -10.93 -5.13
N LEU A 60 7.50 -11.54 -5.94
CA LEU A 60 7.75 -12.85 -6.54
C LEU A 60 8.98 -12.85 -7.45
N LYS A 61 9.26 -11.73 -8.14
CA LYS A 61 10.45 -11.59 -8.98
C LYS A 61 11.74 -11.50 -8.16
N LEU A 62 11.72 -10.75 -7.06
CA LEU A 62 12.90 -10.51 -6.23
C LEU A 62 13.20 -11.67 -5.26
N PHE A 63 12.16 -12.38 -4.81
CA PHE A 63 12.27 -13.45 -3.83
C PHE A 63 11.80 -14.78 -4.44
N PRO A 64 12.65 -15.48 -5.22
CA PRO A 64 12.25 -16.69 -5.94
C PRO A 64 11.88 -17.88 -5.04
N LYS A 65 12.18 -17.80 -3.74
CA LYS A 65 11.79 -18.81 -2.73
C LYS A 65 10.33 -18.68 -2.28
N ILE A 66 9.64 -17.58 -2.60
CA ILE A 66 8.22 -17.42 -2.28
C ILE A 66 7.42 -18.32 -3.23
N ASP A 67 6.58 -19.18 -2.67
CA ASP A 67 5.64 -19.99 -3.46
C ASP A 67 4.70 -19.06 -4.24
N LYS A 68 4.54 -19.26 -5.55
CA LYS A 68 3.62 -18.43 -6.33
C LYS A 68 2.15 -18.74 -5.99
N ASN A 69 1.88 -19.92 -5.43
CA ASN A 69 0.53 -20.39 -5.11
C ASN A 69 -0.07 -19.78 -3.84
N ILE A 70 0.70 -19.01 -3.05
CA ILE A 70 0.13 -18.26 -1.91
C ILE A 70 -0.74 -17.08 -2.35
N ILE A 71 -0.69 -16.70 -3.63
CA ILE A 71 -1.49 -15.63 -4.22
C ILE A 71 -2.49 -16.30 -5.15
N LYS A 72 -3.62 -16.71 -4.59
CA LYS A 72 -4.76 -17.25 -5.34
C LYS A 72 -5.82 -16.18 -5.54
#